data_AF-A0A7S1T304-F1
#
_entry.id   AF-A0A7S1T304-F1
#
_cell.length_a   1.000
_cell.length_b   1.000
_cell.length_c   1.000
_cell.angle_alpha   90.00
_cell.angle_beta   90.00
_cell.angle_gamma   90.00
#
_symmetry.space_group_name_H-M   'P 1'
#
loop_
_entity.id
_entity.type
_entity.pdbx_description
1 polymer ?
#
loop_
_entity_poly.entity_id
_entity_poly.type
_entity_poly.pdbx_seq_one_letter_code
_entity_poly.pdbx_strand_id
1 'polypeptide(L)'
;MFLPPDFPGCNSGSVIAAAHGPHVGIWDIRAAGFGALVTQLNLNGSTETLYTVQCSEGSRSVIGAAGAERSVGVWEPRKWTYLSRWNNCLKYEVFSMHFSTLNPEYCYVGGADY
;
A
#
# COMPACT_ATOMS: atom_id res chain seq x y z
N MET A 1 3.12 13.23 -8.70
CA MET A 1 4.34 13.12 -7.86
C MET A 1 5.50 12.86 -8.82
N PHE A 2 6.54 13.70 -8.80
CA PHE A 2 7.77 13.45 -9.57
C PHE A 2 8.79 12.82 -8.61
N LEU A 3 9.32 11.66 -8.98
CA LEU A 3 10.37 10.99 -8.22
C LEU A 3 11.73 11.44 -8.77
N PRO A 4 12.69 11.80 -7.92
CA PRO A 4 14.02 12.19 -8.39
C PRO A 4 14.72 11.00 -9.07
N PRO A 5 15.50 11.23 -10.13
CA PRO A 5 16.17 10.16 -10.88
C PRO A 5 17.15 9.32 -10.03
N ASP A 6 17.65 9.86 -8.91
CA ASP A 6 18.61 9.20 -8.02
C ASP A 6 17.96 8.59 -6.76
N PHE A 7 16.67 8.22 -6.82
CA PHE A 7 15.98 7.65 -5.67
C PHE A 7 16.65 6.33 -5.20
N PRO A 8 17.06 6.21 -3.92
CA PRO A 8 17.78 5.03 -3.42
C PRO A 8 16.97 3.73 -3.60
N GLY A 9 17.60 2.66 -4.09
CA GLY A 9 16.97 1.34 -4.27
C GLY A 9 16.58 0.98 -5.71
N CYS A 10 16.75 1.90 -6.68
CA CYS A 10 16.40 1.72 -8.10
C CYS A 10 17.13 0.53 -8.80
N ASN A 11 18.21 0.01 -8.22
CA ASN A 11 19.02 -1.04 -8.83
C ASN A 11 18.58 -2.48 -8.54
N SER A 12 17.55 -2.71 -7.69
CA SER A 12 17.09 -4.08 -7.37
C SER A 12 15.57 -4.24 -7.23
N GLY A 13 14.79 -3.18 -7.41
CA GLY A 13 13.32 -3.22 -7.42
C GLY A 13 12.78 -1.91 -7.98
N SER A 14 12.02 -1.98 -9.07
CA SER A 14 11.66 -0.83 -9.90
C SER A 14 10.25 -0.29 -9.66
N VAL A 15 9.58 -0.74 -8.60
CA VAL A 15 8.18 -0.39 -8.38
C VAL A 15 8.03 0.34 -7.06
N ILE A 16 7.37 1.49 -7.12
CA ILE A 16 7.05 2.31 -5.95
C ILE A 16 5.54 2.33 -5.79
N ALA A 17 5.09 2.21 -4.54
CA ALA A 17 3.69 2.36 -4.15
C ALA A 17 3.54 3.60 -3.28
N ALA A 18 2.50 4.38 -3.50
CA ALA A 18 2.17 5.55 -2.66
C ALA A 18 0.66 5.72 -2.55
N ALA A 19 0.20 5.97 -1.33
CA ALA A 19 -1.19 6.33 -1.06
C ALA A 19 -1.43 7.80 -1.45
N HIS A 20 -2.50 8.08 -2.18
CA HIS A 20 -2.93 9.42 -2.54
C HIS A 20 -4.46 9.46 -2.69
N GLY A 21 -5.13 10.26 -1.86
CA GLY A 21 -6.59 10.23 -1.76
C GLY A 21 -7.07 8.80 -1.47
N PRO A 22 -8.09 8.27 -2.17
CA PRO A 22 -8.60 6.91 -1.95
C PRO A 22 -7.83 5.80 -2.67
N HIS A 23 -6.71 6.13 -3.32
CA HIS A 23 -5.97 5.21 -4.17
C HIS A 23 -4.56 4.93 -3.65
N VAL A 24 -4.07 3.71 -3.91
CA VAL A 24 -2.63 3.42 -3.93
C VAL A 24 -2.21 3.42 -5.38
N GLY A 25 -1.42 4.41 -5.78
CA GLY A 25 -0.79 4.38 -7.09
C GLY A 25 0.45 3.47 -7.06
N ILE A 26 0.68 2.80 -8.17
CA ILE A 26 1.82 1.93 -8.39
C ILE A 26 2.59 2.46 -9.59
N TRP A 27 3.86 2.80 -9.41
CA TRP A 27 4.70 3.39 -10.45
C TRP A 27 5.91 2.52 -10.74
N ASP A 28 6.19 2.28 -12.03
CA ASP A 28 7.44 1.68 -12.47
C ASP A 28 8.45 2.79 -12.84
N ILE A 29 9.53 2.91 -12.07
CA ILE A 29 10.53 3.97 -12.23
C ILE A 29 11.55 3.72 -13.33
N ARG A 30 11.64 2.51 -13.89
CA ARG A 30 12.49 2.21 -15.06
C ARG A 30 11.96 2.81 -16.36
N ALA A 31 10.67 3.16 -16.40
CA ALA A 31 10.05 3.67 -17.61
C ALA A 31 10.62 5.04 -17.99
N ALA A 32 11.59 5.01 -18.92
CA ALA A 32 12.16 6.10 -19.73
C ALA A 32 11.98 7.53 -19.18
N GLY A 33 12.56 7.79 -18.00
CA GLY A 33 12.90 9.15 -17.53
C GLY A 33 11.96 9.79 -16.50
N PHE A 34 10.71 9.35 -16.37
CA PHE A 34 9.74 9.99 -15.45
C PHE A 34 8.92 9.03 -14.59
N GLY A 35 9.09 7.71 -14.81
CA GLY A 35 8.27 6.69 -14.17
C GLY A 35 6.86 6.61 -14.77
N ALA A 36 6.35 5.40 -14.97
CA ALA A 36 5.02 5.17 -15.51
C ALA A 36 4.07 4.67 -14.43
N LEU A 37 2.86 5.23 -14.34
CA LEU A 37 1.79 4.69 -13.51
C LEU A 37 1.36 3.34 -14.12
N VAL A 38 1.61 2.25 -13.39
CA VAL A 38 1.27 0.88 -13.78
C VAL A 38 -0.20 0.59 -13.51
N THR A 39 -0.66 0.95 -12.31
CA THR A 39 -2.04 0.74 -11.88
C THR A 39 -2.39 1.62 -10.68
N GLN A 40 -3.68 1.72 -10.39
CA GLN A 40 -4.20 2.30 -9.15
C GLN A 40 -5.06 1.26 -8.45
N LEU A 41 -4.73 1.00 -7.19
CA LEU A 41 -5.49 0.13 -6.30
C LEU A 41 -6.44 0.99 -5.47
N ASN A 42 -7.61 0.48 -5.15
CA ASN A 42 -8.50 1.10 -4.17
C ASN A 42 -9.16 0.01 -3.34
N LEU A 43 -9.71 0.42 -2.19
CA LEU A 43 -10.57 -0.43 -1.38
C LEU A 43 -11.92 -0.58 -2.08
N ASN A 44 -11.98 -1.37 -3.18
CA ASN A 44 -13.18 -1.77 -3.92
C ASN A 44 -14.30 -0.72 -3.96
N GLY A 45 -14.01 0.49 -4.48
CA GLY A 45 -14.99 1.56 -4.65
C GLY A 45 -15.07 2.58 -3.51
N SER A 46 -14.25 2.44 -2.47
CA SER A 46 -14.11 3.45 -1.43
C SER A 46 -13.65 4.80 -1.97
N THR A 47 -14.20 5.86 -1.40
CA THR A 47 -13.83 7.27 -1.69
C THR A 47 -13.05 7.91 -0.55
N GLU A 48 -12.82 7.17 0.53
CA GLU A 48 -12.14 7.66 1.74
C GLU A 48 -10.63 7.71 1.57
N THR A 49 -9.98 8.68 2.23
CA THR A 49 -8.53 8.88 2.09
C THR A 49 -7.74 7.76 2.74
N LEU A 50 -6.74 7.24 2.02
CA LEU A 50 -5.72 6.34 2.54
C LEU A 50 -4.59 7.14 3.19
N TYR A 51 -4.18 6.74 4.39
CA TYR A 51 -3.11 7.40 5.15
C TYR A 51 -1.82 6.60 5.17
N THR A 52 -1.91 5.29 4.94
CA THR A 52 -0.75 4.39 5.04
C THR A 52 -0.77 3.35 3.92
N VAL A 53 0.43 3.02 3.42
CA VAL A 53 0.69 1.91 2.51
C VAL A 53 1.94 1.19 3.00
N GLN A 54 1.93 -0.14 2.97
CA GLN A 54 3.04 -1.00 3.38
C GLN A 54 3.20 -2.16 2.41
N CYS A 55 4.40 -2.73 2.40
CA CYS A 55 4.70 -3.97 1.70
C CYS A 55 5.20 -5.01 2.72
N SER A 56 4.75 -6.26 2.62
CA SER A 56 5.31 -7.34 3.44
C SER A 56 6.59 -7.88 2.81
N GLU A 57 7.54 -8.23 3.68
CA GLU A 57 8.77 -8.91 3.28
C GLU A 57 8.57 -10.44 3.21
N GLY A 58 9.33 -11.11 2.35
CA GLY A 58 9.35 -12.59 2.27
C GLY A 58 8.82 -13.16 0.95
N SER A 59 8.63 -14.49 0.93
CA SER A 59 8.28 -15.25 -0.28
C SER A 59 6.86 -15.01 -0.80
N ARG A 60 5.95 -14.56 0.07
CA ARG A 60 4.57 -14.17 -0.25
C ARG A 60 4.35 -12.68 0.06
N SER A 61 5.13 -11.83 -0.61
CA SER A 61 5.00 -10.37 -0.50
C SER A 61 3.59 -9.92 -0.88
N VAL A 62 2.98 -9.09 -0.04
CA VAL A 62 1.69 -8.44 -0.30
C VAL A 62 1.84 -6.94 -0.07
N ILE A 63 0.98 -6.16 -0.72
CA ILE A 63 0.84 -4.73 -0.43
C ILE A 63 -0.43 -4.55 0.39
N GLY A 64 -0.33 -3.72 1.42
CA GLY A 64 -1.43 -3.34 2.28
C GLY A 64 -1.60 -1.83 2.31
N ALA A 65 -2.84 -1.37 2.45
CA ALA A 65 -3.13 0.04 2.67
C ALA A 65 -4.37 0.23 3.53
N ALA A 66 -4.40 1.33 4.26
CA ALA A 66 -5.49 1.68 5.17
C ALA A 66 -5.64 3.20 5.34
N GLY A 67 -6.77 3.62 5.90
CA GLY A 67 -7.06 5.03 6.10
C GLY A 67 -8.41 5.30 6.76
N ALA A 68 -9.10 6.34 6.28
CA ALA A 68 -10.35 6.86 6.83
C ALA A 68 -11.53 5.86 6.80
N GLU A 69 -11.56 4.91 5.86
CA GLU A 69 -12.59 3.85 5.83
C GLU A 69 -12.43 2.81 6.96
N ARG A 70 -11.40 2.95 7.81
CA ARG A 70 -11.14 2.07 8.96
C ARG A 70 -10.94 0.61 8.56
N SER A 71 -10.45 0.41 7.35
CA SER A 71 -10.31 -0.91 6.73
C SER A 71 -8.92 -1.07 6.16
N VAL A 72 -8.38 -2.29 6.28
CA VAL A 72 -7.12 -2.68 5.63
C VAL A 72 -7.47 -3.48 4.38
N GLY A 73 -6.99 -3.02 3.22
CA GLY A 73 -7.01 -3.80 1.98
C GLY A 73 -5.66 -4.45 1.75
N VAL A 74 -5.67 -5.63 1.14
CA VAL A 74 -4.46 -6.38 0.82
C VAL A 74 -4.50 -6.82 -0.64
N TRP A 75 -3.39 -6.63 -1.36
CA TRP A 75 -3.23 -6.98 -2.76
C TRP A 75 -1.98 -7.82 -3.00
N GLU A 76 -2.04 -8.66 -4.04
CA GLU A 76 -0.90 -9.39 -4.57
C GLU A 76 -0.14 -8.50 -5.58
N PRO A 77 1.17 -8.24 -5.39
CA PRO A 77 1.90 -7.22 -6.15
C PRO A 77 2.31 -7.65 -7.57
N ARG A 78 2.29 -8.94 -7.95
CA ARG A 78 2.66 -9.35 -9.32
C ARG A 78 1.53 -9.13 -10.31
N LYS A 79 0.29 -9.38 -9.88
CA LYS A 79 -0.93 -9.26 -10.68
C LYS A 79 -1.83 -8.12 -10.23
N TRP A 80 -1.45 -7.40 -9.17
CA TRP A 80 -2.24 -6.32 -8.58
C TRP A 80 -3.65 -6.76 -8.16
N THR A 81 -3.79 -8.04 -7.80
CA THR A 81 -5.09 -8.66 -7.51
C THR A 81 -5.51 -8.38 -6.08
N TYR A 82 -6.74 -7.92 -5.88
CA TYR A 82 -7.33 -7.77 -4.56
C TYR A 82 -7.45 -9.13 -3.86
N LEU A 83 -6.81 -9.29 -2.70
CA LEU A 83 -6.79 -10.54 -1.96
C LEU A 83 -7.85 -10.57 -0.86
N SER A 84 -7.86 -9.57 0.02
CA SER A 84 -8.73 -9.56 1.20
C SER A 84 -8.96 -8.17 1.76
N ARG A 85 -9.98 -8.08 2.63
CA ARG A 85 -10.28 -6.89 3.44
C ARG A 85 -10.39 -7.26 4.91
N TRP A 86 -9.80 -6.46 5.78
CA TRP A 86 -10.18 -6.41 7.19
C TRP A 86 -10.97 -5.13 7.45
N ASN A 87 -12.29 -5.26 7.61
CA ASN A 87 -13.20 -4.13 7.84
C ASN A 87 -13.23 -3.70 9.31
N ASN A 88 -13.44 -2.41 9.56
CA ASN A 88 -13.64 -1.84 10.90
C ASN A 88 -12.58 -2.31 11.92
N CYS A 89 -11.31 -2.26 11.52
CA CYS A 89 -10.19 -2.74 12.33
C CYS A 89 -9.91 -1.85 13.56
N LEU A 90 -10.38 -0.60 13.53
CA LEU A 90 -10.36 0.37 14.63
C LEU A 90 -11.69 1.11 14.71
N LYS A 91 -11.95 1.79 15.84
CA LYS A 91 -13.13 2.64 16.02
C LYS A 91 -13.15 3.85 15.09
N TYR A 92 -11.98 4.49 14.93
CA TYR A 92 -11.76 5.63 14.05
C TYR A 92 -10.71 5.28 12.97
N GLU A 93 -10.12 6.30 12.35
CA GLU A 93 -9.24 6.15 11.19
C GLU A 93 -7.93 5.40 11.51
N VAL A 94 -7.43 4.68 10.51
CA VAL A 94 -6.15 4.00 10.57
C VAL A 94 -5.06 4.91 10.01
N PHE A 95 -4.16 5.40 10.87
CA PHE A 95 -3.07 6.29 10.44
C PHE A 95 -1.80 5.54 10.06
N SER A 96 -1.60 4.34 10.61
CA SER A 96 -0.41 3.53 10.37
C SER A 96 -0.75 2.05 10.32
N MET A 97 0.01 1.31 9.53
CA MET A 97 -0.01 -0.14 9.53
C MET A 97 1.40 -0.68 9.40
N HIS A 98 1.61 -1.92 9.80
CA HIS A 98 2.89 -2.62 9.64
C HIS A 98 2.65 -4.12 9.53
N PHE A 99 3.22 -4.78 8.52
CA PHE A 99 3.21 -6.24 8.44
C PHE A 99 4.18 -6.83 9.45
N SER A 100 3.84 -7.95 10.09
CA SER A 100 4.76 -8.57 11.03
C SER A 100 5.97 -9.17 10.31
N THR A 101 7.17 -8.85 10.78
CA THR A 101 8.42 -9.45 10.28
C THR A 101 8.68 -10.83 10.86
N LEU A 102 7.94 -11.22 11.91
CA LEU A 102 8.06 -12.52 12.58
C LEU A 102 7.06 -13.55 12.02
N ASN A 103 5.86 -13.10 11.66
CA ASN A 103 4.83 -13.97 11.11
C ASN A 103 4.09 -13.26 9.96
N PRO A 104 4.32 -13.68 8.70
CA PRO A 104 3.74 -13.03 7.51
C PRO A 104 2.20 -12.99 7.46
N GLU A 105 1.51 -13.77 8.29
CA GLU A 105 0.05 -13.81 8.35
C GLU A 105 -0.55 -12.70 9.23
N TYR A 106 0.27 -11.91 9.93
CA TYR A 106 -0.20 -10.81 10.78
C TYR A 106 0.17 -9.43 10.22
N CYS A 107 -0.73 -8.48 10.46
CA CYS A 107 -0.44 -7.06 10.36
C CYS A 107 -0.95 -6.35 11.62
N TYR A 108 -0.29 -5.26 11.97
CA TYR A 108 -0.64 -4.38 13.07
C TYR A 108 -1.18 -3.08 12.49
N VAL A 109 -2.21 -2.51 13.11
CA VAL A 109 -2.78 -1.21 12.75
C VAL A 109 -2.68 -0.27 13.95
N GLY A 110 -2.36 0.98 13.68
CA GLY A 110 -2.32 2.06 14.67
C GLY A 110 -3.16 3.23 14.18
N GLY A 111 -4.01 3.75 15.05
CA GLY A 111 -4.95 4.81 14.74
C GLY A 111 -5.63 5.35 15.99
N ALA A 112 -6.63 6.19 15.81
CA ALA A 112 -7.39 6.73 16.93
C ALA A 112 -8.35 5.65 17.48
N ASP A 113 -8.30 5.43 18.79
CA ASP A 113 -9.19 4.51 19.50
C ASP A 113 -9.41 5.00 20.95
N TYR A 114 -10.35 5.95 21.08
CA TYR A 114 -10.78 6.65 22.30
C TYR A 114 -9.85 7.75 22.84
#